data_AF-K6P0Q1-F1
#
_entry.id   AF-K6P0Q1-F1
#
_cell.length_a   1.000
_cell.length_b   1.000
_cell.length_c   1.000
_cell.angle_alpha   90.00
_cell.angle_beta   90.00
_cell.angle_gamma   90.00
#
_symmetry.space_group_name_H-M   'P 1'
#
loop_
_entity.id
_entity.type
_entity.pdbx_description
1 polymer ?
#
loop_
_entity_poly.entity_id
_entity_poly.type
_entity_poly.pdbx_seq_one_letter_code
_entity_poly.pdbx_strand_id
1 'polypeptide(L)'
;MVLADPSGPAAPEQGDHPNRSPAPGTGSAPGGEETARQDTGALEAARALWRARRWPEPQGPWTRPVTREELARWLVTALVRPAPPSLSAQAALSMAVALGWVPPEWAPGGAGTSGGSTPAGGGDQVPAGVMDGQPAGRPQGAQAGHPSGQPEGRPGGNPPGQPGEERPGRPAGGVLPLQARDLGEVEARVLAGQGSGERAMSHPAAGVTLAEALPWFLGLVERAGMLFDGEGTVVRLDAGHGWIEVTQGDLRRILVLDGQAAVYLNGRTARLDDLRPGDEIRWVESPPGPDGSLPPPPDGKPAGAPSTAVAYVEGYRWILQGTVDRVDWRRHHLVLVLAGWAPAPPGNEPGSTPPAPAAGRPPAPWQVPGPGDAPERNVPPAAGTGGDRAASGRATVEPGPGAVAGASAPVPGASLAGRGAEEGQDAPGAPGPAVRVALQVEPGATVQVNGRAGILAALRPGDRVSVTLRRATGAVRQLRAARIAVRGQVVAVDLLRGVVTVRTGSGTGRWVIGTDAVILRDGVGARLADLRPGDGVWLALEAPSLASYVEGRTGPDELPPGGA
;
A
#
# COMPACT_ATOMS: atom_id res chain seq x y z
N MET A 1 72.46 -33.86 18.89
CA MET A 1 73.15 -33.55 20.15
C MET A 1 72.10 -33.00 21.11
N VAL A 2 71.78 -33.80 22.14
CA VAL A 2 71.03 -33.52 23.41
C VAL A 2 69.56 -33.03 23.28
N LEU A 3 68.50 -33.80 23.54
CA LEU A 3 67.95 -34.52 24.73
C LEU A 3 67.33 -33.65 25.86
N ALA A 4 66.06 -33.98 26.16
CA ALA A 4 65.35 -33.99 27.45
C ALA A 4 64.52 -32.76 27.96
N ASP A 5 63.18 -32.86 27.80
CA ASP A 5 62.11 -33.13 28.83
C ASP A 5 61.86 -32.16 30.04
N PRO A 6 60.76 -32.30 30.84
CA PRO A 6 59.38 -31.79 30.63
C PRO A 6 58.80 -30.99 31.84
N SER A 7 57.59 -30.42 31.71
CA SER A 7 56.62 -30.22 32.82
C SER A 7 55.25 -29.70 32.32
N GLY A 8 54.15 -30.38 32.73
CA GLY A 8 52.75 -30.02 32.44
C GLY A 8 52.19 -28.88 33.32
N PRO A 9 50.87 -28.57 33.21
CA PRO A 9 49.92 -29.26 34.10
C PRO A 9 48.49 -29.52 33.56
N ALA A 10 47.90 -30.56 34.16
CA ALA A 10 46.52 -30.77 34.60
C ALA A 10 45.31 -30.38 33.71
N ALA A 11 44.60 -31.41 33.24
CA ALA A 11 43.20 -31.35 32.82
C ALA A 11 42.27 -31.63 34.02
N PRO A 12 41.11 -30.95 34.14
CA PRO A 12 40.11 -31.31 35.14
C PRO A 12 39.17 -32.41 34.64
N GLU A 13 38.76 -33.23 35.61
CA GLU A 13 37.86 -34.37 35.53
C GLU A 13 36.52 -34.06 34.88
N GLN A 14 36.11 -34.92 33.96
CA GLN A 14 34.81 -34.94 33.33
C GLN A 14 33.90 -35.85 34.15
N GLY A 15 33.05 -35.25 34.98
CA GLY A 15 32.05 -35.94 35.80
C GLY A 15 30.84 -36.37 34.97
N ASP A 16 30.57 -37.68 35.02
CA ASP A 16 29.35 -38.33 34.55
C ASP A 16 28.11 -37.83 35.31
N HIS A 17 27.11 -37.33 34.59
CA HIS A 17 25.75 -37.16 35.09
C HIS A 17 24.72 -37.82 34.16
N PRO A 18 23.76 -38.58 34.70
CA PRO A 18 22.83 -39.37 33.91
C PRO A 18 21.75 -38.52 33.25
N ASN A 19 21.54 -38.85 31.98
CA ASN A 19 20.55 -38.36 31.04
C ASN A 19 19.10 -38.51 31.60
N ARG A 20 18.48 -37.40 32.03
CA ARG A 20 17.03 -37.32 32.23
C ARG A 20 16.41 -36.57 31.05
N SER A 21 15.70 -37.31 30.21
CA SER A 21 14.87 -36.77 29.13
C SER A 21 13.82 -35.79 29.68
N PRO A 22 13.70 -34.57 29.15
CA PRO A 22 12.57 -33.71 29.46
C PRO A 22 11.32 -34.22 28.72
N ALA A 23 10.20 -34.25 29.43
CA ALA A 23 8.88 -34.54 28.90
C ALA A 23 8.50 -33.56 27.78
N PRO A 24 7.67 -33.98 26.80
CA PRO A 24 7.23 -33.12 25.70
C PRO A 24 6.41 -31.94 26.25
N GLY A 25 6.97 -30.74 26.15
CA GLY A 25 6.26 -29.50 26.40
C GLY A 25 5.11 -29.34 25.41
N THR A 26 3.93 -29.02 25.94
CA THR A 26 2.74 -28.62 25.18
C THR A 26 3.10 -27.51 24.20
N GLY A 27 3.06 -27.83 22.90
CA GLY A 27 3.41 -26.90 21.83
C GLY A 27 2.48 -25.70 21.82
N SER A 28 3.02 -24.52 22.15
CA SER A 28 2.41 -23.24 21.82
C SER A 28 2.26 -23.15 20.30
N ALA A 29 1.05 -22.84 19.84
CA ALA A 29 0.73 -22.76 18.42
C ALA A 29 1.60 -21.69 17.71
N PRO A 30 2.21 -21.99 16.55
CA PRO A 30 3.14 -21.10 15.86
C PRO A 30 2.52 -19.84 15.22
N GLY A 31 1.22 -19.58 15.41
CA GLY A 31 0.51 -18.48 14.74
C GLY A 31 0.67 -17.10 15.41
N GLY A 32 1.07 -17.01 16.68
CA GLY A 32 1.12 -15.73 17.41
C GLY A 32 2.42 -14.93 17.23
N GLU A 33 3.54 -15.60 16.97
CA GLU A 33 4.85 -14.92 16.83
C GLU A 33 4.99 -14.15 15.52
N GLU A 34 4.34 -14.60 14.44
CA GLU A 34 4.50 -13.98 13.13
C GLU A 34 3.76 -12.64 13.04
N THR A 35 2.57 -12.53 13.64
CA THR A 35 1.83 -11.27 13.75
C THR A 35 2.59 -10.25 14.62
N ALA A 36 3.15 -10.69 15.75
CA ALA A 36 3.97 -9.84 16.62
C ALA A 36 5.26 -9.34 15.92
N ARG A 37 5.88 -10.15 15.05
CA ARG A 37 7.03 -9.72 14.23
C ARG A 37 6.63 -8.74 13.13
N GLN A 38 5.47 -8.92 12.49
CA GLN A 38 4.99 -8.00 11.45
C GLN A 38 4.67 -6.61 12.01
N ASP A 39 4.09 -6.54 13.21
CA ASP A 39 3.78 -5.27 13.89
C ASP A 39 5.05 -4.50 14.29
N THR A 40 6.15 -5.21 14.56
CA THR A 40 7.41 -4.57 14.95
C THR A 40 8.03 -3.76 13.79
N GLY A 41 7.94 -4.25 12.54
CA GLY A 41 8.52 -3.58 11.38
C GLY A 41 7.86 -2.23 11.06
N ALA A 42 6.53 -2.19 11.11
CA ALA A 42 5.78 -0.94 10.89
C ALA A 42 6.10 0.12 11.94
N LEU A 43 6.30 -0.29 13.20
CA LEU A 43 6.66 0.61 14.29
C LEU A 43 8.10 1.13 14.17
N GLU A 44 9.04 0.30 13.72
CA GLU A 44 10.40 0.75 13.40
C GLU A 44 10.42 1.74 12.24
N ALA A 45 9.64 1.48 11.18
CA ALA A 45 9.47 2.41 10.07
C ALA A 45 8.92 3.76 10.54
N ALA A 46 7.91 3.72 11.41
CA ALA A 46 7.34 4.91 12.01
C ALA A 46 8.38 5.73 12.81
N ARG A 47 9.25 5.09 13.61
CA ARG A 47 10.35 5.77 14.32
C ARG A 47 11.41 6.33 13.37
N ALA A 48 11.78 5.58 12.35
CA ALA A 48 12.75 6.05 11.36
C ALA A 48 12.24 7.30 10.65
N LEU A 49 10.97 7.29 10.25
CA LEU A 49 10.29 8.44 9.64
C LEU A 49 10.22 9.62 10.60
N TRP A 50 9.92 9.37 11.88
CA TRP A 50 9.91 10.39 12.93
C TRP A 50 11.27 11.09 13.09
N ARG A 51 12.35 10.30 13.12
CA ARG A 51 13.73 10.80 13.19
C ARG A 51 14.11 11.58 11.93
N ALA A 52 13.71 11.11 10.76
CA ALA A 52 13.95 11.79 9.49
C ALA A 52 13.26 13.17 9.45
N ARG A 53 12.05 13.30 10.02
CA ARG A 53 11.36 14.60 10.18
C ARG A 53 11.90 15.44 11.35
N ARG A 54 12.88 14.93 12.10
CA ARG A 54 13.45 15.54 13.31
C ARG A 54 12.39 15.89 14.36
N TRP A 55 11.32 15.12 14.42
CA TRP A 55 10.34 15.28 15.50
C TRP A 55 10.89 14.66 16.80
N PRO A 56 10.51 15.16 17.98
CA PRO A 56 10.94 14.56 19.25
C PRO A 56 10.45 13.12 19.36
N GLU A 57 11.36 12.14 19.31
CA GLU A 57 10.99 10.72 19.27
C GLU A 57 10.20 10.33 20.52
N PRO A 58 9.03 9.68 20.37
CA PRO A 58 8.26 9.21 21.51
C PRO A 58 9.06 8.15 22.30
N GLN A 59 9.33 8.45 23.57
CA GLN A 59 10.13 7.60 24.46
C GLN A 59 9.26 6.51 25.10
N GLY A 60 9.86 5.40 25.58
CA GLY A 60 9.18 4.37 26.38
C GLY A 60 8.60 3.18 25.61
N PRO A 61 7.97 2.22 26.30
CA PRO A 61 7.44 0.99 25.69
C PRO A 61 6.19 1.29 24.86
N TRP A 62 5.97 0.53 23.79
CA TRP A 62 4.84 0.71 22.86
C TRP A 62 3.46 0.57 23.48
N THR A 63 3.37 -0.18 24.58
CA THR A 63 2.14 -0.39 25.36
C THR A 63 1.86 0.76 26.32
N ARG A 64 2.76 1.74 26.47
CA ARG A 64 2.49 2.87 27.35
C ARG A 64 1.35 3.69 26.78
N PRO A 65 0.50 4.27 27.64
CA PRO A 65 -0.50 5.20 27.17
C PRO A 65 0.13 6.51 26.68
N VAL A 66 -0.50 7.12 25.67
CA VAL A 66 -0.16 8.46 25.17
C VAL A 66 -1.06 9.49 25.84
N THR A 67 -0.50 10.60 26.33
CA THR A 67 -1.32 11.67 26.93
C THR A 67 -1.86 12.61 25.86
N ARG A 68 -2.94 13.34 26.19
CA ARG A 68 -3.54 14.33 25.29
C ARG A 68 -2.55 15.43 24.91
N GLU A 69 -1.73 15.87 25.88
CA GLU A 69 -0.72 16.89 25.71
C GLU A 69 0.43 16.42 24.80
N GLU A 70 0.82 15.15 24.93
CA GLU A 70 1.82 14.56 24.07
C GLU A 70 1.33 14.50 22.61
N LEU A 71 0.10 14.02 22.40
CA LEU A 71 -0.51 13.97 21.07
C LEU A 71 -0.65 15.37 20.47
N ALA A 72 -1.13 16.35 21.24
CA ALA A 72 -1.24 17.73 20.80
C ALA A 72 0.13 18.32 20.42
N ARG A 73 1.20 18.00 21.18
CA ARG A 73 2.55 18.41 20.83
C ARG A 73 3.01 17.79 19.52
N TRP A 74 2.70 16.52 19.26
CA TRP A 74 3.01 15.89 17.97
C TRP A 74 2.29 16.59 16.82
N LEU A 75 0.98 16.86 16.96
CA LEU A 75 0.17 17.56 15.95
C LEU A 75 0.76 18.94 15.63
N VAL A 76 1.00 19.76 16.64
CA VAL A 76 1.55 21.12 16.43
C VAL A 76 2.95 21.07 15.81
N THR A 77 3.81 20.13 16.24
CA THR A 77 5.16 19.98 15.68
C THR A 77 5.13 19.54 14.21
N ALA A 78 4.23 18.64 13.84
CA ALA A 78 4.14 18.14 12.48
C ALA A 78 3.41 19.09 11.52
N LEU A 79 2.34 19.74 11.97
CA LEU A 79 1.42 20.46 11.11
C LEU A 79 1.69 21.97 11.05
N VAL A 80 2.37 22.57 12.03
CA VAL A 80 2.76 24.00 12.01
C VAL A 80 4.14 24.18 11.36
N ARG A 81 4.26 25.15 10.44
CA ARG A 81 5.49 25.46 9.72
C ARG A 81 5.76 26.98 9.76
N PRO A 82 6.91 27.44 10.32
CA PRO A 82 7.93 26.65 11.02
C PRO A 82 7.42 26.07 12.35
N ALA A 83 7.95 24.92 12.76
CA ALA A 83 7.60 24.33 14.05
C ALA A 83 8.13 25.22 15.19
N PRO A 84 7.33 25.55 16.22
CA PRO A 84 7.80 26.37 17.32
C PRO A 84 8.91 25.66 18.12
N PRO A 85 10.02 26.34 18.47
CA PRO A 85 11.21 25.70 19.05
C PRO A 85 11.01 25.14 20.45
N SER A 86 10.00 25.62 21.19
CA SER A 86 9.62 25.09 22.49
C SER A 86 8.16 25.38 22.77
N LEU A 87 7.33 24.33 22.75
CA LEU A 87 5.93 24.41 23.15
C LEU A 87 5.73 23.72 24.49
N SER A 88 5.22 24.47 25.46
CA SER A 88 4.66 23.84 26.65
C SER A 88 3.52 22.91 26.25
N ALA A 89 3.29 21.86 27.04
CA ALA A 89 2.16 20.95 26.89
C ALA A 89 0.83 21.70 26.69
N GLN A 90 0.59 22.70 27.55
CA GLN A 90 -0.61 23.51 27.56
C GLN A 90 -0.75 24.37 26.31
N ALA A 91 0.34 24.99 25.84
CA ALA A 91 0.33 25.81 24.63
C ALA A 91 0.04 24.96 23.38
N ALA A 92 0.64 23.76 23.28
CA ALA A 92 0.36 22.84 22.18
C ALA A 92 -1.10 22.40 22.17
N LEU A 93 -1.67 22.11 23.34
CA LEU A 93 -3.07 21.73 23.48
C LEU A 93 -4.01 22.87 23.08
N SER A 94 -3.78 24.09 23.59
CA SER A 94 -4.55 25.28 23.20
C SER A 94 -4.48 25.56 21.71
N MET A 95 -3.31 25.41 21.08
CA MET A 95 -3.16 25.57 19.64
C MET A 95 -3.90 24.50 18.85
N ALA A 96 -3.78 23.23 19.23
CA ALA A 96 -4.46 22.14 18.55
C ALA A 96 -5.99 22.29 18.63
N VAL A 97 -6.52 22.76 19.77
CA VAL A 97 -7.94 23.10 19.94
C VAL A 97 -8.34 24.27 19.05
N ALA A 98 -7.56 25.37 19.07
CA ALA A 98 -7.86 26.57 18.29
C ALA A 98 -7.86 26.30 16.78
N LEU A 99 -7.05 25.33 16.33
CA LEU A 99 -6.97 24.89 14.94
C LEU A 99 -7.98 23.78 14.60
N GLY A 100 -8.78 23.32 15.57
CA GLY A 100 -9.81 22.30 15.38
C GLY A 100 -9.26 20.89 15.14
N TRP A 101 -8.00 20.63 15.45
CA TRP A 101 -7.38 19.30 15.28
C TRP A 101 -7.68 18.35 16.43
N VAL A 102 -7.99 18.90 17.59
CA VAL A 102 -8.48 18.16 18.75
C VAL A 102 -9.74 18.83 19.28
N PRO A 103 -10.62 18.09 19.97
CA PRO A 103 -11.88 18.65 20.44
C PRO A 103 -11.72 19.77 21.46
N PRO A 104 -12.68 20.71 21.54
CA PRO A 104 -12.63 21.83 22.47
C PRO A 104 -12.62 21.41 23.95
N GLU A 105 -13.18 20.25 24.30
CA GLU A 105 -13.15 19.72 25.67
C GLU A 105 -11.75 19.33 26.15
N TRP A 106 -10.75 19.31 25.26
CA TRP A 106 -9.35 19.16 25.64
C TRP A 106 -8.74 20.48 26.11
N ALA A 107 -9.41 21.63 25.95
CA ALA A 107 -8.87 22.92 26.34
C ALA A 107 -8.61 22.98 27.86
N PRO A 108 -7.46 23.55 28.29
CA PRO A 108 -7.18 23.78 29.70
C PRO A 108 -8.20 24.76 30.28
N GLY A 109 -9.14 24.25 31.09
CA GLY A 109 -10.21 25.04 31.72
C GLY A 109 -11.64 24.68 31.28
N GLY A 110 -11.84 23.74 30.35
CA GLY A 110 -13.15 23.37 29.81
C GLY A 110 -14.10 22.60 30.74
N ALA A 111 -13.69 22.27 31.97
CA ALA A 111 -14.46 21.40 32.86
C ALA A 111 -15.64 22.08 33.59
N GLY A 112 -16.04 23.31 33.22
CA GLY A 112 -16.92 24.14 34.05
C GLY A 112 -18.27 24.60 33.48
N THR A 113 -18.56 24.44 32.18
CA THR A 113 -19.79 25.01 31.60
C THR A 113 -20.58 24.01 30.76
N SER A 114 -20.84 22.83 31.30
CA SER A 114 -21.99 22.02 30.89
C SER A 114 -23.23 22.48 31.66
N GLY A 115 -23.68 23.70 31.36
CA GLY A 115 -24.94 24.27 31.85
C GLY A 115 -25.64 24.92 30.66
N GLY A 116 -26.64 24.24 30.11
CA GLY A 116 -27.29 24.64 28.88
C GLY A 116 -28.05 25.96 28.97
N SER A 117 -27.88 26.79 27.94
CA SER A 117 -28.94 27.65 27.42
C SER A 117 -28.52 28.21 26.07
N THR A 118 -29.18 27.76 25.01
CA THR A 118 -29.33 28.51 23.76
C THR A 118 -30.04 29.83 24.10
N PRO A 119 -29.47 31.02 23.83
CA PRO A 119 -30.25 32.25 23.93
C PRO A 119 -31.00 32.45 22.63
N ALA A 120 -32.31 32.19 22.68
CA ALA A 120 -33.26 32.79 21.77
C ALA A 120 -33.66 34.17 22.33
N GLY A 121 -33.49 35.22 21.52
CA GLY A 121 -34.28 36.46 21.61
C GLY A 121 -33.66 37.63 22.39
N GLY A 122 -33.42 38.72 21.65
CA GLY A 122 -33.88 40.09 21.97
C GLY A 122 -33.33 40.79 23.21
N GLY A 123 -32.63 41.91 23.01
CA GLY A 123 -32.31 42.84 24.09
C GLY A 123 -31.22 43.83 23.74
N ASP A 124 -31.63 44.91 23.10
CA ASP A 124 -30.91 46.16 22.90
C ASP A 124 -30.41 46.74 24.24
N GLN A 125 -29.12 46.59 24.57
CA GLN A 125 -28.44 47.43 25.59
C GLN A 125 -26.95 47.59 25.25
N VAL A 126 -26.61 48.80 24.82
CA VAL A 126 -25.25 49.33 24.75
C VAL A 126 -24.88 49.89 26.14
N PRO A 127 -23.73 49.50 26.74
CA PRO A 127 -23.11 50.32 27.76
C PRO A 127 -21.99 51.15 27.14
N ALA A 128 -22.18 52.47 27.18
CA ALA A 128 -21.16 53.46 26.90
C ALA A 128 -20.00 53.33 27.89
N GLY A 129 -18.80 53.08 27.37
CA GLY A 129 -17.54 53.13 28.10
C GLY A 129 -16.58 54.03 27.36
N VAL A 130 -16.52 55.29 27.80
CA VAL A 130 -15.59 56.33 27.36
C VAL A 130 -14.15 55.90 27.67
N MET A 131 -13.27 55.93 26.67
CA MET A 131 -11.84 56.12 26.88
C MET A 131 -11.28 57.02 25.78
N ASP A 132 -10.91 58.23 26.21
CA ASP A 132 -10.09 59.19 25.48
C ASP A 132 -8.69 58.64 25.25
N GLY A 133 -8.20 58.75 24.02
CA GLY A 133 -6.88 58.24 23.64
C GLY A 133 -6.46 58.69 22.25
N GLN A 134 -6.16 59.97 22.13
CA GLN A 134 -5.55 60.63 20.97
C GLN A 134 -4.18 59.98 20.63
N PRO A 135 -3.85 59.81 19.34
CA PRO A 135 -2.55 60.30 18.90
C PRO A 135 -2.63 61.11 17.60
N ALA A 136 -1.96 62.25 17.66
CA ALA A 136 -1.68 63.13 16.55
C ALA A 136 -0.67 62.50 15.59
N GLY A 137 -0.82 62.76 14.28
CA GLY A 137 0.21 62.41 13.30
C GLY A 137 -0.28 62.43 11.84
N ARG A 138 -0.66 63.61 11.34
CA ARG A 138 -0.78 63.86 9.89
C ARG A 138 0.61 64.03 9.28
N PRO A 139 0.86 63.50 8.08
CA PRO A 139 1.64 64.20 7.08
C PRO A 139 0.73 64.66 5.93
N GLN A 140 0.74 65.98 5.70
CA GLN A 140 0.25 66.63 4.49
C GLN A 140 1.29 66.48 3.37
N GLY A 141 0.83 66.28 2.15
CA GLY A 141 1.62 66.37 0.91
C GLY A 141 0.78 65.91 -0.28
N ALA A 142 -0.10 66.78 -0.79
CA ALA A 142 0.08 67.51 -2.05
C ALA A 142 0.01 66.61 -3.30
N GLN A 143 -1.21 66.45 -3.84
CA GLN A 143 -1.46 66.07 -5.22
C GLN A 143 -1.33 67.31 -6.12
N ALA A 144 -0.42 67.28 -7.08
CA ALA A 144 -0.52 68.03 -8.33
C ALA A 144 0.41 67.41 -9.37
N GLY A 145 -0.11 67.16 -10.58
CA GLY A 145 0.72 66.96 -11.76
C GLY A 145 0.32 65.76 -12.62
N HIS A 146 -0.62 65.97 -13.54
CA HIS A 146 -0.58 65.25 -14.81
C HIS A 146 0.68 65.64 -15.59
N PRO A 147 1.30 64.68 -16.29
CA PRO A 147 1.57 64.95 -17.69
C PRO A 147 1.15 63.79 -18.59
N SER A 148 0.36 64.16 -19.59
CA SER A 148 0.24 63.49 -20.88
C SER A 148 1.61 63.45 -21.59
N GLY A 149 2.01 62.27 -22.05
CA GLY A 149 3.17 62.11 -22.93
C GLY A 149 3.28 60.70 -23.49
N GLN A 150 2.95 60.54 -24.77
CA GLN A 150 3.39 59.42 -25.61
C GLN A 150 4.93 59.40 -25.67
N PRO A 151 5.52 58.20 -25.81
CA PRO A 151 6.74 58.08 -26.60
C PRO A 151 6.58 57.00 -27.67
N GLU A 152 6.57 57.44 -28.93
CA GLU A 152 7.19 56.68 -30.01
C GLU A 152 8.71 56.67 -29.79
N GLY A 153 9.34 55.50 -29.86
CA GLY A 153 10.79 55.39 -29.83
C GLY A 153 11.31 53.99 -29.58
N ARG A 154 11.61 53.27 -30.68
CA ARG A 154 12.58 52.16 -30.67
C ARG A 154 13.96 52.69 -30.22
N PRO A 155 14.69 51.92 -29.43
CA PRO A 155 16.04 51.54 -29.86
C PRO A 155 16.33 50.05 -29.61
N GLY A 156 17.06 49.45 -30.56
CA GLY A 156 17.61 48.11 -30.43
C GLY A 156 18.77 48.05 -29.45
N GLY A 157 18.99 46.85 -28.89
CA GLY A 157 20.15 46.51 -28.08
C GLY A 157 19.89 45.26 -27.26
N ASN A 158 20.36 44.10 -27.75
CA ASN A 158 20.45 42.87 -26.98
C ASN A 158 21.66 42.94 -26.03
N PRO A 159 21.49 42.66 -24.72
CA PRO A 159 22.53 42.03 -23.92
C PRO A 159 22.18 40.54 -23.67
N PRO A 160 23.18 39.62 -23.63
CA PRO A 160 22.93 38.25 -23.23
C PRO A 160 22.73 38.20 -21.71
N GLY A 161 21.47 38.05 -21.29
CA GLY A 161 21.11 37.82 -19.89
C GLY A 161 21.36 36.37 -19.50
N GLN A 162 22.11 36.18 -18.42
CA GLN A 162 22.31 34.91 -17.71
C GLN A 162 20.95 34.26 -17.36
N PRO A 163 20.78 32.94 -17.48
CA PRO A 163 19.59 32.27 -16.99
C PRO A 163 19.59 32.33 -15.45
N GLY A 164 18.65 33.10 -14.91
CA GLY A 164 18.34 33.07 -13.49
C GLY A 164 17.80 31.70 -13.11
N GLU A 165 18.37 31.11 -12.06
CA GLU A 165 17.84 29.91 -11.41
C GLU A 165 16.50 30.26 -10.73
N GLU A 166 15.42 30.21 -11.50
CA GLU A 166 14.06 30.21 -10.96
C GLU A 166 13.84 28.89 -10.22
N ARG A 167 13.93 28.94 -8.88
CA ARG A 167 13.46 27.84 -8.03
C ARG A 167 11.99 27.59 -8.33
N PRO A 168 11.57 26.36 -8.65
CA PRO A 168 10.16 26.00 -8.71
C PRO A 168 9.51 26.34 -7.38
N GLY A 169 8.43 27.12 -7.43
CA GLY A 169 7.69 27.56 -6.26
C GLY A 169 7.28 26.37 -5.39
N ARG A 170 7.75 26.38 -4.15
CA ARG A 170 7.21 25.57 -3.06
C ARG A 170 5.70 25.87 -3.00
N PRO A 171 4.80 24.86 -2.98
CA PRO A 171 3.37 25.14 -2.82
C PRO A 171 3.19 25.94 -1.54
N ALA A 172 2.59 27.13 -1.64
CA ALA A 172 2.22 27.92 -0.49
C ALA A 172 1.21 27.10 0.30
N GLY A 173 1.65 26.52 1.41
CA GLY A 173 0.84 25.69 2.29
C GLY A 173 -0.23 26.54 2.97
N GLY A 174 -1.36 26.71 2.29
CA GLY A 174 -2.61 26.99 2.97
C GLY A 174 -2.88 25.83 3.92
N VAL A 175 -3.12 26.12 5.19
CA VAL A 175 -3.58 25.13 6.17
C VAL A 175 -4.89 24.56 5.62
N LEU A 176 -4.87 23.33 5.09
CA LEU A 176 -6.11 22.64 4.78
C LEU A 176 -6.89 22.49 6.08
N PRO A 177 -8.18 22.88 6.13
CA PRO A 177 -8.99 22.63 7.32
C PRO A 177 -9.22 21.12 7.42
N LEU A 178 -8.34 20.44 8.16
CA LEU A 178 -8.62 19.13 8.72
C LEU A 178 -9.85 19.29 9.62
N GLN A 179 -11.00 18.80 9.19
CA GLN A 179 -12.18 18.82 10.05
C GLN A 179 -12.08 17.64 11.03
N ALA A 180 -12.51 17.86 12.27
CA ALA A 180 -12.57 16.82 13.30
C ALA A 180 -13.34 15.55 12.85
N ARG A 181 -14.17 15.61 11.80
CA ARG A 181 -14.93 14.48 11.27
C ARG A 181 -14.13 13.48 10.42
N ASP A 182 -12.88 13.77 10.05
CA ASP A 182 -12.05 12.92 9.19
C ASP A 182 -11.18 11.91 9.98
N LEU A 183 -11.53 11.67 11.24
CA LEU A 183 -10.75 10.91 12.22
C LEU A 183 -11.60 9.69 12.67
N GLY A 184 -11.11 8.46 12.49
CA GLY A 184 -11.90 7.21 12.59
C GLY A 184 -12.09 6.61 14.01
N GLU A 185 -12.24 5.28 14.14
CA GLU A 185 -12.51 4.59 15.43
C GLU A 185 -11.47 4.81 16.55
N VAL A 186 -10.21 5.03 16.20
CA VAL A 186 -9.16 5.41 17.18
C VAL A 186 -9.52 6.75 17.82
N GLU A 187 -10.10 7.68 17.06
CA GLU A 187 -10.66 8.92 17.61
C GLU A 187 -11.81 8.60 18.56
N ALA A 188 -12.79 7.79 18.14
CA ALA A 188 -13.91 7.43 19.01
C ALA A 188 -13.45 6.87 20.37
N ARG A 189 -12.38 6.07 20.41
CA ARG A 189 -11.78 5.59 21.66
C ARG A 189 -10.99 6.66 22.43
N VAL A 190 -10.18 7.45 21.72
CA VAL A 190 -9.45 8.60 22.30
C VAL A 190 -10.43 9.61 22.92
N LEU A 191 -11.63 9.75 22.34
CA LEU A 191 -12.67 10.71 22.74
C LEU A 191 -13.69 10.16 23.74
N ALA A 192 -14.07 8.87 23.65
CA ALA A 192 -15.12 8.27 24.49
C ALA A 192 -14.70 7.98 25.94
N GLY A 193 -13.45 8.24 26.33
CA GLY A 193 -12.94 8.07 27.69
C GLY A 193 -13.46 9.07 28.73
N GLN A 194 -14.75 9.44 28.67
CA GLN A 194 -15.38 10.39 29.58
C GLN A 194 -15.83 9.71 30.88
N GLY A 195 -14.91 9.57 31.84
CA GLY A 195 -15.25 9.40 33.25
C GLY A 195 -15.33 10.76 33.94
N SER A 196 -16.50 11.15 34.43
CA SER A 196 -16.71 12.37 35.21
C SER A 196 -16.02 12.27 36.58
N GLY A 197 -14.78 12.76 36.67
CA GLY A 197 -14.01 12.79 37.91
C GLY A 197 -12.95 13.89 37.93
N GLU A 198 -13.02 14.76 38.94
CA GLU A 198 -12.47 16.11 39.06
C GLU A 198 -10.93 16.23 39.25
N ARG A 199 -10.12 15.27 38.77
CA ARG A 199 -8.64 15.32 38.86
C ARG A 199 -7.93 14.80 37.60
N ALA A 200 -8.31 15.34 36.43
CA ALA A 200 -7.96 14.77 35.12
C ALA A 200 -7.03 15.64 34.24
N MET A 201 -6.06 16.37 34.80
CA MET A 201 -5.07 17.11 33.99
C MET A 201 -3.81 16.30 33.61
N SER A 202 -3.79 15.01 33.93
CA SER A 202 -2.72 14.08 33.57
C SER A 202 -3.25 12.67 33.29
N HIS A 203 -4.53 12.55 32.92
CA HIS A 203 -5.08 11.27 32.52
C HIS A 203 -4.59 10.90 31.11
N PRO A 204 -4.16 9.65 30.89
CA PRO A 204 -3.85 9.15 29.56
C PRO A 204 -5.03 9.37 28.62
N ALA A 205 -4.80 9.65 27.34
CA ALA A 205 -5.87 9.54 26.35
C ALA A 205 -6.42 8.11 26.48
N ALA A 206 -7.67 7.97 26.91
CA ALA A 206 -8.14 6.76 27.59
C ALA A 206 -7.76 5.49 26.84
N GLY A 207 -6.81 4.74 27.41
CA GLY A 207 -6.39 3.43 26.92
C GLY A 207 -5.77 3.40 25.51
N VAL A 208 -5.34 4.54 24.93
CA VAL A 208 -4.67 4.54 23.63
C VAL A 208 -3.16 4.43 23.85
N THR A 209 -2.63 3.30 23.42
CA THR A 209 -1.22 2.99 23.53
C THR A 209 -0.41 3.74 22.47
N LEU A 210 0.90 3.88 22.68
CA LEU A 210 1.80 4.44 21.68
C LEU A 210 1.75 3.68 20.35
N ALA A 211 1.57 2.35 20.40
CA ALA A 211 1.41 1.49 19.23
C ALA A 211 0.18 1.87 18.38
N GLU A 212 -0.91 2.32 19.02
CA GLU A 212 -2.15 2.71 18.33
C GLU A 212 -2.12 4.18 17.88
N ALA A 213 -1.60 5.08 18.73
CA ALA A 213 -1.56 6.51 18.45
C ALA A 213 -0.62 6.85 17.29
N LEU A 214 0.50 6.14 17.17
CA LEU A 214 1.55 6.47 16.20
C LEU A 214 1.10 6.25 14.73
N PRO A 215 0.56 5.08 14.32
CA PRO A 215 0.02 4.90 12.97
C PRO A 215 -1.12 5.87 12.65
N TRP A 216 -2.01 6.15 13.62
CA TRP A 216 -3.08 7.14 13.45
C TRP A 216 -2.52 8.53 13.14
N PHE A 217 -1.53 8.97 13.91
CA PHE A 217 -0.89 10.27 13.74
C PHE A 217 -0.17 10.37 12.39
N LEU A 218 0.60 9.35 12.02
CA LEU A 218 1.29 9.34 10.73
C LEU A 218 0.29 9.37 9.57
N GLY A 219 -0.79 8.58 9.64
CA GLY A 219 -1.86 8.62 8.64
C GLY A 219 -2.52 10.00 8.53
N LEU A 220 -2.68 10.72 9.64
CA LEU A 220 -3.19 12.09 9.65
C LEU A 220 -2.24 13.07 8.94
N VAL A 221 -0.94 13.04 9.30
CA VAL A 221 0.07 13.91 8.70
C VAL A 221 0.29 13.58 7.21
N GLU A 222 0.13 12.31 6.84
CA GLU A 222 0.13 11.86 5.45
C GLU A 222 -1.04 12.44 4.66
N ARG A 223 -2.27 12.35 5.18
CA ARG A 223 -3.45 12.96 4.55
C ARG A 223 -3.32 14.48 4.40
N ALA A 224 -2.62 15.12 5.32
CA ALA A 224 -2.29 16.54 5.22
C ALA A 224 -1.20 16.86 4.18
N GLY A 225 -0.64 15.85 3.50
CA GLY A 225 0.45 16.00 2.53
C GLY A 225 1.77 16.44 3.15
N MET A 226 1.93 16.25 4.47
CA MET A 226 3.06 16.77 5.25
C MET A 226 3.98 15.68 5.77
N LEU A 227 3.75 14.41 5.42
CA LEU A 227 4.60 13.33 5.91
C LEU A 227 5.86 13.16 5.06
N PHE A 228 5.72 13.25 3.74
CA PHE A 228 6.78 13.03 2.76
C PHE A 228 7.05 14.33 1.98
N ASP A 229 8.29 14.49 1.52
CA ASP A 229 8.70 15.65 0.73
C ASP A 229 8.57 15.40 -0.78
N GLY A 230 8.47 14.14 -1.18
CA GLY A 230 8.14 13.77 -2.54
C GLY A 230 7.79 12.29 -2.69
N GLU A 231 7.24 11.97 -3.86
CA GLU A 231 6.92 10.63 -4.30
C GLU A 231 7.31 10.45 -5.77
N GLY A 232 7.59 9.21 -6.17
CA GLY A 232 8.03 8.92 -7.51
C GLY A 232 8.14 7.43 -7.79
N THR A 233 8.57 7.09 -9.00
CA THR A 233 8.85 5.71 -9.40
C THR A 233 10.34 5.54 -9.64
N VAL A 234 10.93 4.47 -9.11
CA VAL A 234 12.34 4.13 -9.33
C VAL A 234 12.55 3.84 -10.80
N VAL A 235 13.46 4.56 -11.45
CA VAL A 235 13.89 4.30 -12.83
C VAL A 235 15.10 3.38 -12.82
N ARG A 236 16.08 3.70 -11.97
CA ARG A 236 17.27 2.91 -11.71
C ARG A 236 17.85 3.32 -10.36
N LEU A 237 18.78 2.54 -9.86
CA LEU A 237 19.48 2.80 -8.61
C LEU A 237 20.89 2.25 -8.71
N ASP A 238 21.76 2.73 -7.83
CA ASP A 238 23.10 2.22 -7.61
C ASP A 238 23.34 2.16 -6.11
N ALA A 239 23.26 0.95 -5.54
CA ALA A 239 23.45 0.79 -4.11
C ALA A 239 24.91 0.92 -3.68
N GLY A 240 25.86 0.66 -4.58
CA GLY A 240 27.28 0.85 -4.30
C GLY A 240 27.62 2.31 -4.06
N HIS A 241 26.94 3.21 -4.80
CA HIS A 241 27.10 4.66 -4.66
C HIS A 241 25.97 5.34 -3.87
N GLY A 242 25.01 4.58 -3.35
CA GLY A 242 23.97 5.07 -2.44
C GLY A 242 22.96 6.05 -3.07
N TRP A 243 22.56 5.85 -4.33
CA TRP A 243 21.58 6.74 -4.98
C TRP A 243 20.47 6.03 -5.76
N ILE A 244 19.35 6.74 -5.92
CA ILE A 244 18.16 6.30 -6.68
C ILE A 244 17.80 7.39 -7.68
N GLU A 245 17.64 7.04 -8.96
CA GLU A 245 16.98 7.92 -9.93
C GLU A 245 15.48 7.62 -9.95
N VAL A 246 14.66 8.64 -9.74
CA VAL A 246 13.20 8.55 -9.74
C VAL A 246 12.54 9.48 -10.73
N THR A 247 11.39 9.07 -11.23
CA THR A 247 10.46 9.95 -11.96
C THR A 247 9.33 10.40 -11.04
N GLN A 248 9.16 11.71 -10.94
CA GLN A 248 8.04 12.38 -10.28
C GLN A 248 7.24 13.12 -11.36
N GLY A 249 6.23 12.46 -11.91
CA GLY A 249 5.61 12.88 -13.16
C GLY A 249 6.64 12.87 -14.30
N ASP A 250 6.79 13.98 -15.00
CA ASP A 250 7.77 14.14 -16.09
C ASP A 250 9.18 14.52 -15.59
N LEU A 251 9.32 14.85 -14.30
CA LEU A 251 10.59 15.27 -13.72
C LEU A 251 11.42 14.07 -13.30
N ARG A 252 12.70 14.06 -13.66
CA ARG A 252 13.70 13.11 -13.15
C ARG A 252 14.46 13.74 -12.00
N ARG A 253 14.60 13.01 -10.90
CA ARG A 253 15.30 13.44 -9.69
C ARG A 253 16.24 12.34 -9.21
N ILE A 254 17.35 12.72 -8.61
CA ILE A 254 18.28 11.76 -8.00
C ILE A 254 18.23 11.94 -6.49
N LEU A 255 17.85 10.88 -5.81
CA LEU A 255 17.85 10.80 -4.36
C LEU A 255 19.18 10.21 -3.94
N VAL A 256 19.96 10.97 -3.18
CA VAL A 256 21.22 10.53 -2.60
C VAL A 256 20.93 10.17 -1.16
N LEU A 257 21.07 8.90 -0.82
CA LEU A 257 20.82 8.45 0.55
C LEU A 257 21.94 9.00 1.43
N ASP A 258 21.58 9.68 2.51
CA ASP A 258 22.58 9.88 3.56
C ASP A 258 22.96 8.49 4.11
N GLY A 259 24.21 8.29 4.54
CA GLY A 259 24.67 6.95 4.95
C GLY A 259 23.91 6.33 6.14
N GLN A 260 22.92 7.04 6.70
CA GLN A 260 22.03 6.60 7.78
C GLN A 260 20.57 6.52 7.32
N ALA A 261 20.30 6.75 6.03
CA ALA A 261 18.96 6.81 5.50
C ALA A 261 18.28 5.46 5.68
N ALA A 262 17.11 5.48 6.31
CA ALA A 262 16.37 4.26 6.51
C ALA A 262 15.62 3.90 5.22
N VAL A 263 15.78 2.68 4.75
CA VAL A 263 15.12 2.16 3.55
C VAL A 263 14.11 1.10 3.97
N TYR A 264 12.86 1.26 3.54
CA TYR A 264 11.77 0.33 3.77
C TYR A 264 11.18 -0.13 2.44
N LEU A 265 10.71 -1.38 2.39
CA LEU A 265 9.94 -1.92 1.29
C LEU A 265 8.70 -2.60 1.85
N ASN A 266 7.51 -2.09 1.49
CA ASN A 266 6.22 -2.58 2.01
C ASN A 266 6.18 -2.63 3.56
N GLY A 267 6.67 -1.58 4.21
CA GLY A 267 6.69 -1.45 5.68
C GLY A 267 7.73 -2.31 6.41
N ARG A 268 8.63 -2.99 5.68
CA ARG A 268 9.71 -3.79 6.27
C ARG A 268 11.07 -3.16 5.98
N THR A 269 11.99 -3.22 6.94
CA THR A 269 13.37 -2.77 6.75
C THR A 269 13.98 -3.50 5.56
N ALA A 270 14.57 -2.73 4.65
CA ALA A 270 15.10 -3.21 3.38
C ALA A 270 16.49 -2.61 3.12
N ARG A 271 17.22 -3.22 2.20
CA ARG A 271 18.43 -2.66 1.62
C ARG A 271 18.07 -1.86 0.37
N LEU A 272 18.95 -0.94 -0.02
CA LEU A 272 18.80 -0.19 -1.26
C LEU A 272 18.70 -1.13 -2.49
N ASP A 273 19.47 -2.22 -2.51
CA ASP A 273 19.43 -3.26 -3.57
C ASP A 273 18.13 -4.08 -3.61
N ASP A 274 17.28 -4.01 -2.58
CA ASP A 274 15.98 -4.69 -2.58
C ASP A 274 14.94 -3.93 -3.42
N LEU A 275 15.14 -2.62 -3.58
CA LEU A 275 14.36 -1.79 -4.49
C LEU A 275 14.67 -2.17 -5.95
N ARG A 276 13.71 -1.96 -6.84
CA ARG A 276 13.84 -2.29 -8.27
C ARG A 276 13.29 -1.17 -9.13
N PRO A 277 13.76 -1.04 -10.39
CA PRO A 277 13.08 -0.25 -11.40
C PRO A 277 11.60 -0.61 -11.45
N GLY A 278 10.77 0.43 -11.39
CA GLY A 278 9.34 0.31 -11.28
C GLY A 278 8.81 0.37 -9.86
N ASP A 279 9.57 0.30 -8.76
CA ASP A 279 8.97 0.49 -7.43
C ASP A 279 8.45 1.91 -7.23
N GLU A 280 7.31 2.07 -6.56
CA GLU A 280 6.87 3.41 -6.13
C GLU A 280 7.58 3.72 -4.84
N ILE A 281 8.19 4.89 -4.73
CA ILE A 281 8.84 5.30 -3.49
C ILE A 281 8.29 6.63 -3.02
N ARG A 282 8.38 6.84 -1.72
CA ARG A 282 8.23 8.13 -1.07
C ARG A 282 9.46 8.41 -0.23
N TRP A 283 9.82 9.67 -0.08
CA TRP A 283 11.01 10.03 0.66
C TRP A 283 10.83 11.25 1.55
N VAL A 284 11.74 11.36 2.52
CA VAL A 284 11.96 12.56 3.33
C VAL A 284 13.34 13.08 3.02
N GLU A 285 13.44 14.35 2.65
CA GLU A 285 14.69 15.01 2.34
C GLU A 285 15.53 15.16 3.61
N SER A 286 16.83 14.87 3.50
CA SER A 286 17.75 15.19 4.59
C SER A 286 17.82 16.71 4.69
N PRO A 287 17.64 17.28 5.88
CA PRO A 287 17.93 18.69 6.11
C PRO A 287 19.38 19.02 5.74
N PRO A 288 19.66 20.25 5.28
CA PRO A 288 21.01 20.66 4.97
C PRO A 288 21.92 20.46 6.19
N GLY A 289 23.20 20.17 5.93
CA GLY A 289 24.21 20.08 6.98
C GLY A 289 24.30 21.37 7.80
N PRO A 290 24.98 21.36 8.96
CA PRO A 290 25.16 22.56 9.78
C PRO A 290 25.75 23.74 8.99
N ASP A 291 26.59 23.45 7.99
CA ASP A 291 27.22 24.45 7.12
C ASP A 291 26.37 24.80 5.88
N GLY A 292 25.14 24.30 5.78
CA GLY A 292 24.27 24.46 4.61
C GLY A 292 24.68 23.61 3.40
N SER A 293 25.81 22.91 3.46
CA SER A 293 26.30 22.09 2.36
C SER A 293 25.42 20.85 2.14
N LEU A 294 25.06 20.60 0.89
CA LEU A 294 24.52 19.32 0.45
C LEU A 294 25.67 18.31 0.33
N PRO A 295 25.42 17.01 0.58
CA PRO A 295 26.42 15.99 0.26
C PRO A 295 26.80 16.10 -1.23
N PRO A 296 28.09 15.93 -1.56
CA PRO A 296 28.52 15.97 -2.95
C PRO A 296 27.73 14.93 -3.76
N PRO A 297 27.44 15.21 -5.04
CA PRO A 297 26.81 14.22 -5.90
C PRO A 297 27.69 12.97 -5.93
N PRO A 298 27.10 11.77 -5.80
CA PRO A 298 27.87 10.54 -5.84
C PRO A 298 28.54 10.36 -7.20
N ASP A 299 29.71 9.72 -7.22
CA ASP A 299 30.35 9.30 -8.45
C ASP A 299 29.39 8.41 -9.27
N GLY A 300 29.41 8.56 -10.60
CA GLY A 300 28.51 7.83 -11.50
C GLY A 300 27.08 8.40 -11.60
N LYS A 301 26.77 9.51 -10.91
CA LYS A 301 25.51 10.23 -11.07
C LYS A 301 25.32 10.67 -12.55
N PRO A 302 24.15 10.45 -13.18
CA PRO A 302 23.87 11.05 -14.48
C PRO A 302 23.97 12.57 -14.47
N ALA A 303 24.58 13.11 -15.51
CA ALA A 303 24.67 14.55 -15.72
C ALA A 303 23.26 15.17 -15.87
N GLY A 304 23.05 16.34 -15.26
CA GLY A 304 21.91 17.22 -15.53
C GLY A 304 20.67 17.04 -14.66
N ALA A 305 20.50 15.94 -13.91
CA ALA A 305 19.34 15.79 -13.02
C ALA A 305 19.61 16.36 -11.61
N PRO A 306 18.65 17.09 -11.01
CA PRO A 306 18.79 17.64 -9.67
C PRO A 306 18.95 16.50 -8.65
N SER A 307 19.92 16.65 -7.74
CA SER A 307 20.12 15.73 -6.61
C SER A 307 19.52 16.28 -5.33
N THR A 308 19.08 15.38 -4.47
CA THR A 308 18.51 15.73 -3.16
C THR A 308 18.92 14.67 -2.17
N ALA A 309 19.48 15.10 -1.04
CA ALA A 309 19.82 14.20 0.05
C ALA A 309 18.51 13.68 0.69
N VAL A 310 18.44 12.40 1.01
CA VAL A 310 17.26 11.79 1.65
C VAL A 310 17.66 11.02 2.90
N ALA A 311 16.86 11.20 3.96
CA ALA A 311 17.04 10.56 5.27
C ALA A 311 16.12 9.35 5.46
N TYR A 312 15.11 9.22 4.60
CA TYR A 312 14.15 8.12 4.62
C TYR A 312 13.64 7.85 3.22
N VAL A 313 13.56 6.57 2.84
CA VAL A 313 12.94 6.10 1.61
C VAL A 313 12.03 4.92 1.95
N GLU A 314 10.78 4.98 1.50
CA GLU A 314 9.84 3.88 1.59
C GLU A 314 9.35 3.50 0.21
N GLY A 315 9.74 2.30 -0.21
CA GLY A 315 9.29 1.64 -1.41
C GLY A 315 8.01 0.85 -1.19
N TYR A 316 7.20 0.84 -2.23
CA TYR A 316 5.97 0.07 -2.33
C TYR A 316 6.01 -0.75 -3.60
N ARG A 317 5.79 -2.05 -3.42
CA ARG A 317 5.67 -3.02 -4.50
C ARG A 317 4.38 -3.81 -4.27
N TRP A 318 3.29 -3.28 -4.81
CA TRP A 318 1.97 -3.89 -4.76
C TRP A 318 1.83 -4.91 -5.88
N ILE A 319 2.18 -6.16 -5.60
CA ILE A 319 2.03 -7.25 -6.57
C ILE A 319 0.79 -8.07 -6.25
N LEU A 320 -0.09 -8.19 -7.24
CA LEU A 320 -1.16 -9.19 -7.26
C LEU A 320 -0.81 -10.28 -8.25
N GLN A 321 -1.06 -11.53 -7.86
CA GLN A 321 -0.88 -12.68 -8.73
C GLN A 321 -2.21 -13.41 -8.92
N GLY A 322 -2.44 -13.90 -10.13
CA GLY A 322 -3.68 -14.58 -10.46
C GLY A 322 -3.68 -15.14 -11.87
N THR A 323 -4.86 -15.52 -12.32
CA THR A 323 -5.12 -15.97 -13.69
C THR A 323 -6.07 -15.00 -14.35
N VAL A 324 -5.80 -14.64 -15.60
CA VAL A 324 -6.72 -13.82 -16.40
C VAL A 324 -8.02 -14.59 -16.56
N ASP A 325 -9.12 -14.02 -16.07
CA ASP A 325 -10.47 -14.49 -16.34
C ASP A 325 -11.00 -13.84 -17.63
N ARG A 326 -10.91 -12.52 -17.68
CA ARG A 326 -11.40 -11.70 -18.79
C ARG A 326 -10.54 -10.46 -18.97
N VAL A 327 -10.35 -10.04 -20.21
CA VAL A 327 -9.68 -8.80 -20.56
C VAL A 327 -10.57 -7.98 -21.51
N ASP A 328 -10.87 -6.75 -21.13
CA ASP A 328 -11.49 -5.74 -22.00
C ASP A 328 -10.44 -4.68 -22.30
N TRP A 329 -9.65 -4.94 -23.34
CA TRP A 329 -8.53 -4.07 -23.72
C TRP A 329 -8.99 -2.72 -24.26
N ARG A 330 -10.23 -2.59 -24.73
CA ARG A 330 -10.79 -1.31 -25.21
C ARG A 330 -11.10 -0.38 -24.05
N ARG A 331 -11.57 -0.93 -22.94
CA ARG A 331 -11.81 -0.17 -21.69
C ARG A 331 -10.64 -0.20 -20.71
N HIS A 332 -9.55 -0.86 -21.08
CA HIS A 332 -8.41 -1.10 -20.21
C HIS A 332 -8.81 -1.78 -18.88
N HIS A 333 -9.75 -2.72 -18.92
CA HIS A 333 -10.18 -3.48 -17.75
C HIS A 333 -9.62 -4.91 -17.78
N LEU A 334 -9.13 -5.37 -16.64
CA LEU A 334 -8.59 -6.71 -16.44
C LEU A 334 -9.33 -7.37 -15.27
N VAL A 335 -9.89 -8.56 -15.48
CA VAL A 335 -10.49 -9.36 -14.41
C VAL A 335 -9.57 -10.55 -14.13
N LEU A 336 -9.15 -10.66 -12.87
CA LEU A 336 -8.28 -11.73 -12.39
C LEU A 336 -9.02 -12.65 -11.44
N VAL A 337 -8.73 -13.95 -11.53
CA VAL A 337 -8.99 -14.89 -10.44
C VAL A 337 -7.73 -14.99 -9.60
N LEU A 338 -7.80 -14.62 -8.32
CA LEU A 338 -6.66 -14.71 -7.43
C LEU A 338 -6.36 -16.16 -7.08
N ALA A 339 -5.09 -16.56 -7.18
CA ALA A 339 -4.67 -17.91 -6.81
C ALA A 339 -4.62 -18.04 -5.29
N GLY A 340 -5.28 -19.04 -4.71
CA GLY A 340 -5.07 -19.44 -3.32
C GLY A 340 -5.64 -18.49 -2.25
N TRP A 341 -6.48 -17.52 -2.60
CA TRP A 341 -7.19 -16.73 -1.59
C TRP A 341 -8.39 -17.54 -1.08
N ALA A 342 -8.15 -18.40 -0.08
CA ALA A 342 -9.20 -18.76 0.86
C ALA A 342 -9.05 -17.81 2.07
N PRO A 343 -10.02 -16.95 2.38
CA PRO A 343 -9.99 -16.28 3.67
C PRO A 343 -9.94 -17.38 4.74
N ALA A 344 -9.04 -17.26 5.70
CA ALA A 344 -9.08 -18.16 6.86
C ALA A 344 -10.50 -18.07 7.44
N PRO A 345 -11.20 -19.20 7.64
CA PRO A 345 -12.50 -19.16 8.32
C PRO A 345 -12.29 -18.47 9.68
N PRO A 346 -13.23 -17.62 10.14
CA PRO A 346 -13.14 -17.06 11.48
C PRO A 346 -12.95 -18.23 12.46
N GLY A 347 -11.86 -18.17 13.24
CA GLY A 347 -11.49 -19.27 14.12
C GLY A 347 -12.62 -19.58 15.08
N ASN A 348 -13.20 -20.77 14.97
CA ASN A 348 -14.05 -21.31 16.02
C ASN A 348 -13.17 -21.54 17.24
N GLU A 349 -13.42 -20.80 18.31
CA GLU A 349 -12.85 -21.09 19.63
C GLU A 349 -13.17 -22.54 20.03
N PRO A 350 -12.19 -23.36 20.42
CA PRO A 350 -12.45 -24.70 20.91
C PRO A 350 -12.98 -24.61 22.34
N GLY A 351 -14.30 -24.55 22.51
CA GLY A 351 -14.86 -24.38 23.86
C GLY A 351 -16.35 -24.59 24.06
N SER A 352 -17.11 -25.14 23.10
CA SER A 352 -18.54 -25.43 23.31
C SER A 352 -18.96 -26.71 22.60
N THR A 353 -18.85 -27.85 23.28
CA THR A 353 -19.55 -29.08 22.88
C THR A 353 -21.04 -28.91 23.20
N PRO A 354 -21.97 -28.90 22.22
CA PRO A 354 -23.39 -28.95 22.54
C PRO A 354 -23.75 -30.36 23.05
N PRO A 355 -24.68 -30.49 24.02
CA PRO A 355 -25.09 -31.80 24.50
C PRO A 355 -25.80 -32.59 23.40
N ALA A 356 -25.53 -33.89 23.36
CA ALA A 356 -26.10 -34.84 22.41
C ALA A 356 -27.65 -34.82 22.44
N PRO A 357 -28.34 -34.78 21.28
CA PRO A 357 -29.78 -34.93 21.24
C PRO A 357 -30.17 -36.38 21.56
N ALA A 358 -31.12 -36.52 22.49
CA ALA A 358 -31.72 -37.78 22.88
C ALA A 358 -32.42 -38.47 21.70
N ALA A 359 -32.28 -39.79 21.64
CA ALA A 359 -32.90 -40.66 20.66
C ALA A 359 -34.43 -40.56 20.67
N GLY A 360 -35.04 -40.39 19.48
CA GLY A 360 -36.49 -40.36 19.34
C GLY A 360 -37.00 -40.53 17.91
N ARG A 361 -37.44 -41.77 17.62
CA ARG A 361 -38.40 -42.23 16.59
C ARG A 361 -38.08 -42.11 15.09
N PRO A 362 -38.29 -43.19 14.29
CA PRO A 362 -38.15 -43.16 12.83
C PRO A 362 -39.40 -42.55 12.16
N PRO A 363 -39.24 -41.84 11.01
CA PRO A 363 -40.37 -41.43 10.19
C PRO A 363 -40.85 -42.54 9.24
N ALA A 364 -42.14 -42.49 8.93
CA ALA A 364 -42.91 -43.40 8.09
C ALA A 364 -42.54 -43.33 6.58
N PRO A 365 -42.82 -44.38 5.78
CA PRO A 365 -42.48 -44.44 4.37
C PRO A 365 -43.43 -43.62 3.49
N TRP A 366 -42.84 -42.93 2.51
CA TRP A 366 -43.51 -42.15 1.48
C TRP A 366 -44.22 -43.03 0.44
N GLN A 367 -45.47 -42.67 0.12
CA GLN A 367 -46.29 -43.29 -0.92
C GLN A 367 -45.97 -42.74 -2.31
N VAL A 368 -45.94 -43.64 -3.29
CA VAL A 368 -45.86 -43.39 -4.73
C VAL A 368 -47.29 -43.29 -5.29
N PRO A 369 -47.64 -42.25 -6.08
CA PRO A 369 -48.79 -42.32 -6.96
C PRO A 369 -48.38 -42.73 -8.38
N GLY A 370 -49.07 -43.73 -8.92
CA GLY A 370 -48.97 -44.19 -10.32
C GLY A 370 -49.74 -43.29 -11.32
N PRO A 371 -49.74 -43.66 -12.62
CA PRO A 371 -50.03 -42.78 -13.74
C PRO A 371 -51.53 -42.79 -14.12
N GLY A 372 -52.01 -41.68 -14.71
CA GLY A 372 -53.35 -41.59 -15.26
C GLY A 372 -53.57 -40.34 -16.13
N ASP A 373 -53.60 -40.59 -17.44
CA ASP A 373 -54.43 -40.00 -18.50
C ASP A 373 -54.39 -38.51 -18.90
N ALA A 374 -54.19 -38.34 -20.20
CA ALA A 374 -54.35 -37.14 -21.03
C ALA A 374 -55.83 -36.76 -21.24
N PRO A 375 -56.17 -35.61 -21.88
CA PRO A 375 -56.18 -35.58 -23.35
C PRO A 375 -55.81 -34.25 -24.06
N GLU A 376 -55.33 -34.43 -25.29
CA GLU A 376 -55.48 -33.66 -26.54
C GLU A 376 -55.98 -32.19 -26.54
N ARG A 377 -55.28 -31.33 -27.31
CA ARG A 377 -55.81 -30.73 -28.56
C ARG A 377 -54.83 -29.82 -29.33
N ASN A 378 -54.55 -30.24 -30.57
CA ASN A 378 -54.51 -29.53 -31.85
C ASN A 378 -53.88 -28.13 -32.04
N VAL A 379 -52.89 -28.14 -32.95
CA VAL A 379 -52.38 -27.08 -33.84
C VAL A 379 -53.47 -26.64 -34.86
N PRO A 380 -53.39 -25.49 -35.57
CA PRO A 380 -52.58 -25.38 -36.80
C PRO A 380 -51.88 -23.99 -37.04
N PRO A 381 -51.04 -23.88 -38.10
CA PRO A 381 -50.03 -22.82 -38.29
C PRO A 381 -50.28 -21.90 -39.53
N ALA A 382 -49.47 -20.84 -39.67
CA ALA A 382 -49.15 -20.14 -40.93
C ALA A 382 -47.91 -19.24 -40.69
N ALA A 383 -46.76 -19.38 -41.38
CA ALA A 383 -46.42 -19.13 -42.79
C ALA A 383 -46.16 -17.64 -43.14
N GLY A 384 -45.01 -17.38 -43.80
CA GLY A 384 -44.72 -16.17 -44.59
C GLY A 384 -43.40 -15.47 -44.22
N THR A 385 -42.26 -15.79 -44.82
CA THR A 385 -41.67 -15.25 -46.08
C THR A 385 -41.18 -13.80 -46.04
N GLY A 386 -39.85 -13.65 -46.18
CA GLY A 386 -39.25 -12.87 -47.28
C GLY A 386 -38.90 -11.40 -47.02
N GLY A 387 -37.71 -11.00 -47.47
CA GLY A 387 -37.48 -9.62 -47.91
C GLY A 387 -36.12 -9.00 -47.58
N ASP A 388 -35.14 -9.23 -48.46
CA ASP A 388 -33.98 -8.35 -48.66
C ASP A 388 -34.41 -6.90 -48.98
N ARG A 389 -33.69 -5.89 -48.43
CA ARG A 389 -32.94 -4.88 -49.21
C ARG A 389 -32.39 -3.71 -48.38
N ALA A 390 -31.09 -3.52 -48.54
CA ALA A 390 -30.41 -2.31 -49.00
C ALA A 390 -30.60 -0.96 -48.28
N ALA A 391 -29.46 -0.50 -47.75
CA ALA A 391 -28.76 0.74 -48.12
C ALA A 391 -29.25 2.10 -47.61
N SER A 392 -28.22 2.92 -47.32
CA SER A 392 -28.20 4.36 -47.04
C SER A 392 -28.71 4.78 -45.65
N GLY A 393 -28.07 5.69 -44.91
CA GLY A 393 -27.06 6.65 -45.30
C GLY A 393 -26.40 7.33 -44.09
N ARG A 394 -25.22 7.87 -44.39
CA ARG A 394 -24.47 8.95 -43.73
C ARG A 394 -25.29 9.86 -42.81
N ALA A 395 -24.77 10.08 -41.60
CA ALA A 395 -24.81 11.38 -40.93
C ALA A 395 -23.60 11.50 -39.99
N THR A 396 -22.64 12.32 -40.40
CA THR A 396 -21.53 12.83 -39.59
C THR A 396 -22.08 13.92 -38.67
N VAL A 397 -21.85 13.84 -37.37
CA VAL A 397 -22.06 14.96 -36.43
C VAL A 397 -20.79 15.10 -35.60
N GLU A 398 -20.03 16.16 -35.85
CA GLU A 398 -19.10 16.72 -34.86
C GLU A 398 -19.89 17.34 -33.71
N PRO A 399 -19.32 17.34 -32.51
CA PRO A 399 -19.48 18.49 -31.63
C PRO A 399 -18.12 19.07 -31.22
N GLY A 400 -17.97 20.36 -31.51
CA GLY A 400 -17.03 21.26 -30.84
C GLY A 400 -17.43 21.55 -29.38
N PRO A 401 -16.60 22.34 -28.67
CA PRO A 401 -16.31 22.13 -27.26
C PRO A 401 -17.29 22.85 -26.32
N GLY A 402 -17.74 22.15 -25.29
CA GLY A 402 -18.55 22.70 -24.20
C GLY A 402 -17.99 22.25 -22.85
N ALA A 403 -17.55 23.22 -22.06
CA ALA A 403 -17.07 23.09 -20.71
C ALA A 403 -18.15 22.57 -19.74
N VAL A 404 -17.82 21.64 -18.85
CA VAL A 404 -18.51 21.53 -17.55
C VAL A 404 -17.63 20.86 -16.48
N ALA A 405 -17.64 21.48 -15.31
CA ALA A 405 -17.70 20.92 -13.95
C ALA A 405 -16.61 19.95 -13.47
N GLY A 406 -15.99 20.36 -12.36
CA GLY A 406 -15.19 19.52 -11.50
C GLY A 406 -15.95 18.32 -10.97
N ALA A 407 -15.29 17.17 -11.01
CA ALA A 407 -15.69 15.97 -10.31
C ALA A 407 -14.56 15.59 -9.36
N SER A 408 -14.86 15.66 -8.06
CA SER A 408 -14.05 15.04 -7.01
C SER A 408 -13.90 13.55 -7.32
N ALA A 409 -12.66 13.07 -7.40
CA ALA A 409 -12.38 11.64 -7.52
C ALA A 409 -12.77 10.92 -6.22
N PRO A 410 -13.43 9.74 -6.29
CA PRO A 410 -13.65 8.92 -5.11
C PRO A 410 -12.34 8.26 -4.68
N VAL A 411 -11.99 8.40 -3.40
CA VAL A 411 -10.94 7.62 -2.74
C VAL A 411 -11.40 6.16 -2.66
N PRO A 412 -10.65 5.18 -3.19
CA PRO A 412 -11.02 3.78 -3.04
C PRO A 412 -10.59 3.27 -1.67
N GLY A 413 -11.51 3.33 -0.70
CA GLY A 413 -11.56 2.36 0.39
C GLY A 413 -12.27 1.11 -0.14
N ALA A 414 -11.58 -0.02 -0.20
CA ALA A 414 -12.20 -1.30 -0.50
C ALA A 414 -13.13 -1.71 0.66
N SER A 415 -14.39 -1.28 0.62
CA SER A 415 -15.44 -1.83 1.45
C SER A 415 -16.03 -3.06 0.75
N LEU A 416 -15.60 -4.24 1.20
CA LEU A 416 -16.21 -5.52 0.86
C LEU A 416 -17.55 -5.64 1.61
N ALA A 417 -18.61 -5.02 1.07
CA ALA A 417 -19.96 -5.26 1.53
C ALA A 417 -20.50 -6.55 0.89
N GLY A 418 -20.30 -7.68 1.57
CA GLY A 418 -20.97 -8.94 1.25
C GLY A 418 -22.43 -8.89 1.69
N ARG A 419 -23.37 -8.93 0.73
CA ARG A 419 -24.79 -9.18 0.98
C ARG A 419 -24.95 -10.67 1.28
N GLY A 420 -25.59 -11.00 2.40
CA GLY A 420 -25.76 -12.36 2.90
C GLY A 420 -26.37 -13.31 1.87
N ALA A 421 -25.74 -14.47 1.72
CA ALA A 421 -26.29 -15.65 1.07
C ALA A 421 -26.51 -16.70 2.16
N GLU A 422 -27.67 -17.36 2.10
CA GLU A 422 -28.13 -18.36 3.04
C GLU A 422 -27.12 -19.52 3.20
N GLU A 423 -26.85 -19.84 4.46
CA GLU A 423 -25.88 -20.82 4.92
C GLU A 423 -26.47 -22.24 4.77
N GLY A 424 -26.25 -22.84 3.61
CA GLY A 424 -26.39 -24.29 3.41
C GLY A 424 -25.12 -25.01 3.87
N GLN A 425 -25.28 -26.08 4.65
CA GLN A 425 -24.18 -26.91 5.15
C GLN A 425 -23.34 -27.50 4.01
N ASP A 426 -22.21 -26.86 3.72
CA ASP A 426 -21.22 -27.35 2.76
C ASP A 426 -20.28 -28.40 3.37
N ALA A 427 -20.01 -29.44 2.58
CA ALA A 427 -19.12 -30.53 2.93
C ALA A 427 -17.68 -30.03 3.15
N PRO A 428 -16.95 -30.54 4.17
CA PRO A 428 -15.56 -30.18 4.38
C PRO A 428 -14.69 -30.67 3.22
N GLY A 429 -14.17 -29.73 2.41
CA GLY A 429 -13.21 -30.00 1.34
C GLY A 429 -13.51 -29.36 -0.02
N ALA A 430 -14.64 -28.68 -0.20
CA ALA A 430 -14.87 -27.92 -1.43
C ALA A 430 -13.92 -26.71 -1.48
N PRO A 431 -13.18 -26.48 -2.58
CA PRO A 431 -12.39 -25.27 -2.72
C PRO A 431 -13.31 -24.05 -2.60
N GLY A 432 -12.98 -23.13 -1.68
CA GLY A 432 -13.76 -21.92 -1.46
C GLY A 432 -13.97 -21.13 -2.77
N PRO A 433 -15.02 -20.29 -2.84
CA PRO A 433 -15.36 -19.56 -4.05
C PRO A 433 -14.17 -18.72 -4.50
N ALA A 434 -13.81 -18.86 -5.78
CA ALA A 434 -12.66 -18.16 -6.35
C ALA A 434 -12.88 -16.64 -6.31
N VAL A 435 -11.97 -15.91 -5.65
CA VAL A 435 -12.03 -14.45 -5.55
C VAL A 435 -11.69 -13.82 -6.90
N ARG A 436 -12.62 -13.04 -7.44
CA ARG A 436 -12.46 -12.30 -8.69
C ARG A 436 -12.23 -10.82 -8.40
N VAL A 437 -11.20 -10.23 -8.99
CA VAL A 437 -10.87 -8.81 -8.84
C VAL A 437 -10.86 -8.15 -10.22
N ALA A 438 -11.64 -7.09 -10.38
CA ALA A 438 -11.60 -6.24 -11.56
C ALA A 438 -10.64 -5.06 -11.31
N LEU A 439 -9.69 -4.89 -12.21
CA LEU A 439 -8.63 -3.88 -12.12
C LEU A 439 -8.66 -2.98 -13.36
N GLN A 440 -8.50 -1.68 -13.13
CA GLN A 440 -8.21 -0.71 -14.20
C GLN A 440 -6.74 -0.85 -14.59
N VAL A 441 -6.44 -0.88 -15.88
CA VAL A 441 -5.06 -0.84 -16.41
C VAL A 441 -4.76 0.59 -16.85
N GLU A 442 -3.62 1.13 -16.43
CA GLU A 442 -3.23 2.49 -16.76
C GLU A 442 -2.89 2.63 -18.26
N PRO A 443 -3.21 3.78 -18.89
CA PRO A 443 -2.63 4.12 -20.18
C PRO A 443 -1.10 4.11 -20.09
N GLY A 444 -0.44 3.39 -20.99
CA GLY A 444 1.03 3.24 -20.98
C GLY A 444 1.56 2.20 -19.99
N ALA A 445 0.68 1.45 -19.30
CA ALA A 445 1.11 0.33 -18.48
C ALA A 445 1.97 -0.66 -19.29
N THR A 446 3.10 -1.06 -18.73
CA THR A 446 4.00 -1.99 -19.41
C THR A 446 3.39 -3.40 -19.38
N VAL A 447 3.14 -3.97 -20.56
CA VAL A 447 2.62 -5.33 -20.69
C VAL A 447 3.71 -6.22 -21.26
N GLN A 448 3.98 -7.34 -20.58
CA GLN A 448 4.87 -8.39 -21.07
C GLN A 448 4.12 -9.71 -21.13
N VAL A 449 4.28 -10.47 -22.21
CA VAL A 449 3.71 -11.82 -22.37
C VAL A 449 4.85 -12.76 -22.73
N ASN A 450 5.11 -13.75 -21.88
CA ASN A 450 6.23 -14.68 -21.99
C ASN A 450 7.57 -13.97 -22.16
N GLY A 451 7.84 -12.97 -21.30
CA GLY A 451 9.08 -12.19 -21.30
C GLY A 451 9.18 -11.09 -22.38
N ARG A 452 8.30 -11.10 -23.39
CA ARG A 452 8.34 -10.12 -24.49
C ARG A 452 7.40 -8.96 -24.26
N ALA A 453 7.81 -7.76 -24.68
CA ALA A 453 6.93 -6.60 -24.72
C ALA A 453 5.66 -6.93 -25.55
N GLY A 454 4.50 -6.60 -24.99
CA GLY A 454 3.20 -6.89 -25.57
C GLY A 454 2.20 -5.76 -25.31
N ILE A 455 0.94 -6.03 -25.65
CA ILE A 455 -0.19 -5.13 -25.42
C ILE A 455 -1.29 -5.89 -24.68
N LEU A 456 -2.22 -5.16 -24.05
CA LEU A 456 -3.29 -5.76 -23.27
C LEU A 456 -4.17 -6.73 -24.09
N ALA A 457 -4.36 -6.45 -25.38
CA ALA A 457 -5.07 -7.32 -26.32
C ALA A 457 -4.37 -8.69 -26.59
N ALA A 458 -3.09 -8.84 -26.20
CA ALA A 458 -2.36 -10.09 -26.35
C ALA A 458 -2.67 -11.11 -25.22
N LEU A 459 -3.25 -10.64 -24.11
CA LEU A 459 -3.67 -11.50 -23.00
C LEU A 459 -4.86 -12.37 -23.39
N ARG A 460 -4.89 -13.58 -22.83
CA ARG A 460 -5.98 -14.54 -23.00
C ARG A 460 -6.48 -15.02 -21.65
N PRO A 461 -7.78 -15.37 -21.55
CA PRO A 461 -8.28 -16.13 -20.42
C PRO A 461 -7.40 -17.37 -20.17
N GLY A 462 -7.03 -17.60 -18.91
CA GLY A 462 -6.12 -18.67 -18.51
C GLY A 462 -4.64 -18.29 -18.45
N ASP A 463 -4.23 -17.14 -19.00
CA ASP A 463 -2.85 -16.65 -18.82
C ASP A 463 -2.59 -16.38 -17.32
N ARG A 464 -1.47 -16.87 -16.79
CA ARG A 464 -1.03 -16.54 -15.42
C ARG A 464 -0.44 -15.15 -15.43
N VAL A 465 -0.79 -14.31 -14.46
CA VAL A 465 -0.30 -12.93 -14.42
C VAL A 465 0.22 -12.54 -13.05
N SER A 466 1.26 -11.70 -13.08
CA SER A 466 1.72 -10.89 -11.97
C SER A 466 1.52 -9.43 -12.37
N VAL A 467 0.62 -8.74 -11.69
CA VAL A 467 0.34 -7.31 -11.91
C VAL A 467 0.96 -6.50 -10.79
N THR A 468 1.59 -5.39 -11.15
CA THR A 468 2.02 -4.37 -10.19
C THR A 468 1.01 -3.24 -10.24
N LEU A 469 0.48 -2.88 -9.07
CA LEU A 469 -0.50 -1.81 -8.93
C LEU A 469 0.19 -0.47 -8.59
N ARG A 470 -0.49 0.62 -8.97
CA ARG A 470 -0.22 1.96 -8.44
C ARG A 470 -0.91 2.11 -7.09
N ARG A 471 -0.18 2.56 -6.07
CA ARG A 471 -0.73 2.67 -4.71
C ARG A 471 -1.92 3.63 -4.64
N ALA A 472 -1.81 4.79 -5.29
CA ALA A 472 -2.82 5.85 -5.19
C ALA A 472 -4.17 5.47 -5.81
N THR A 473 -4.16 4.67 -6.88
CA THR A 473 -5.37 4.38 -7.67
C THR A 473 -5.79 2.91 -7.63
N GLY A 474 -4.89 2.00 -7.21
CA GLY A 474 -5.07 0.56 -7.37
C GLY A 474 -5.01 0.08 -8.83
N ALA A 475 -4.68 0.96 -9.78
CA ALA A 475 -4.63 0.61 -11.20
C ALA A 475 -3.35 -0.17 -11.56
N VAL A 476 -3.42 -1.04 -12.55
CA VAL A 476 -2.29 -1.84 -13.04
C VAL A 476 -1.37 -0.96 -13.88
N ARG A 477 -0.13 -0.82 -13.44
CA ARG A 477 0.94 -0.06 -14.14
C ARG A 477 1.96 -0.96 -14.83
N GLN A 478 2.10 -2.19 -14.34
CA GLN A 478 2.92 -3.22 -14.98
C GLN A 478 2.19 -4.55 -14.92
N LEU A 479 2.20 -5.27 -16.02
CA LEU A 479 1.57 -6.57 -16.16
C LEU A 479 2.56 -7.52 -16.81
N ARG A 480 2.88 -8.62 -16.12
CA ARG A 480 3.66 -9.73 -16.68
C ARG A 480 2.77 -10.95 -16.75
N ALA A 481 2.58 -11.47 -17.96
CA ALA A 481 1.79 -12.64 -18.24
C ALA A 481 2.66 -13.81 -18.68
N ALA A 482 2.29 -15.00 -18.24
CA ALA A 482 2.89 -16.27 -18.59
C ALA A 482 1.78 -17.18 -19.16
N ARG A 483 1.86 -17.45 -20.47
CA ARG A 483 1.02 -18.41 -21.16
C ARG A 483 1.63 -19.79 -21.06
N ILE A 484 1.02 -20.63 -20.24
CA ILE A 484 1.47 -22.01 -20.04
C ILE A 484 1.37 -22.78 -21.36
N ALA A 485 2.53 -23.24 -21.85
CA ALA A 485 2.66 -23.99 -23.09
C ALA A 485 3.04 -25.46 -22.83
N VAL A 486 3.68 -25.75 -21.70
CA VAL A 486 4.05 -27.11 -21.31
C VAL A 486 3.51 -27.41 -19.93
N ARG A 487 2.92 -28.60 -19.78
CA ARG A 487 2.53 -29.18 -18.49
C ARG A 487 3.11 -30.59 -18.41
N GLY A 488 3.63 -30.96 -17.25
CA GLY A 488 4.18 -32.28 -17.05
C GLY A 488 4.78 -32.44 -15.65
N GLN A 489 5.67 -33.42 -15.51
CA GLN A 489 6.40 -33.67 -14.27
C GLN A 489 7.90 -33.45 -14.48
N VAL A 490 8.56 -32.81 -13.52
CA VAL A 490 10.02 -32.66 -13.51
C VAL A 490 10.64 -34.06 -13.42
N VAL A 491 11.50 -34.40 -14.37
CA VAL A 491 12.29 -35.64 -14.36
C VAL A 491 13.68 -35.39 -13.81
N ALA A 492 14.30 -34.29 -14.26
CA ALA A 492 15.65 -33.92 -13.87
C ALA A 492 15.83 -32.41 -13.98
N VAL A 493 16.70 -31.87 -13.13
CA VAL A 493 17.12 -30.47 -13.12
C VAL A 493 18.63 -30.43 -13.23
N ASP A 494 19.16 -29.80 -14.28
CA ASP A 494 20.59 -29.57 -14.50
C ASP A 494 20.91 -28.10 -14.17
N LEU A 495 21.41 -27.87 -12.96
CA LEU A 495 21.71 -26.53 -12.44
C LEU A 495 22.89 -25.86 -13.15
N LEU A 496 23.84 -26.65 -13.64
CA LEU A 496 25.02 -26.12 -14.34
C LEU A 496 24.65 -25.53 -15.69
N ARG A 497 23.69 -26.16 -16.37
CA ARG A 497 23.21 -25.70 -17.69
C ARG A 497 21.93 -24.88 -17.63
N GLY A 498 21.30 -24.76 -16.46
CA GLY A 498 19.99 -24.15 -16.31
C GLY A 498 18.90 -24.88 -17.11
N VAL A 499 18.94 -26.21 -17.17
CA VAL A 499 18.00 -27.01 -17.99
C VAL A 499 17.06 -27.82 -17.10
N VAL A 500 15.76 -27.78 -17.38
CA VAL A 500 14.77 -28.69 -16.80
C VAL A 500 14.35 -29.74 -17.83
N THR A 501 14.30 -30.99 -17.40
CA THR A 501 13.77 -32.10 -18.18
C THR A 501 12.37 -32.41 -17.66
N VAL A 502 11.36 -32.34 -18.52
CA VAL A 502 9.95 -32.51 -18.13
C VAL A 502 9.33 -33.65 -18.93
N ARG A 503 8.66 -34.56 -18.23
CA ARG A 503 7.83 -35.60 -18.81
C ARG A 503 6.42 -35.06 -19.00
N THR A 504 6.01 -34.93 -20.25
CA THR A 504 4.67 -34.53 -20.68
C THR A 504 3.87 -35.78 -21.10
N GLY A 505 2.60 -35.61 -21.45
CA GLY A 505 1.80 -36.71 -22.03
C GLY A 505 2.32 -37.23 -23.37
N SER A 506 3.11 -36.44 -24.10
CA SER A 506 3.66 -36.80 -25.41
C SER A 506 5.10 -37.33 -25.38
N GLY A 507 5.75 -37.34 -24.22
CA GLY A 507 7.13 -37.81 -24.08
C GLY A 507 7.94 -36.99 -23.08
N THR A 508 9.27 -37.04 -23.21
CA THR A 508 10.17 -36.25 -22.37
C THR A 508 10.84 -35.17 -23.21
N GLY A 509 10.78 -33.92 -22.75
CA GLY A 509 11.46 -32.79 -23.38
C GLY A 509 12.45 -32.12 -22.44
N ARG A 510 13.31 -31.27 -22.99
CA ARG A 510 14.30 -30.48 -22.26
C ARG A 510 14.13 -29.01 -22.62
N TRP A 511 14.11 -28.16 -21.60
CA TRP A 511 13.97 -26.71 -21.76
C TRP A 511 15.05 -26.00 -20.97
N VAL A 512 15.70 -25.03 -21.61
CA VAL A 512 16.60 -24.07 -20.97
C VAL A 512 15.73 -23.07 -20.22
N ILE A 513 16.09 -22.76 -18.98
CA ILE A 513 15.46 -21.73 -18.18
C ILE A 513 16.19 -20.41 -18.46
N GLY A 514 15.45 -19.41 -18.94
CA GLY A 514 16.02 -18.08 -19.17
C GLY A 514 16.57 -17.48 -17.88
N THR A 515 17.61 -16.65 -17.99
CA THR A 515 18.25 -16.01 -16.83
C THR A 515 17.28 -15.14 -16.03
N ASP A 516 16.30 -14.55 -16.72
CA ASP A 516 15.26 -13.70 -16.12
C ASP A 516 13.93 -14.43 -15.91
N ALA A 517 13.94 -15.77 -16.00
CA ALA A 517 12.73 -16.56 -15.84
C ALA A 517 12.19 -16.44 -14.41
N VAL A 518 10.87 -16.25 -14.30
CA VAL A 518 10.20 -16.32 -12.99
C VAL A 518 10.02 -17.79 -12.62
N ILE A 519 10.60 -18.19 -11.50
CA ILE A 519 10.49 -19.56 -10.98
C ILE A 519 9.68 -19.50 -9.70
N LEU A 520 8.57 -20.23 -9.68
CA LEU A 520 7.72 -20.43 -8.52
C LEU A 520 7.72 -21.90 -8.14
N ARG A 521 7.57 -22.20 -6.86
CA ARG A 521 7.22 -23.51 -6.34
C ARG A 521 6.06 -23.35 -5.36
N ASP A 522 4.94 -24.00 -5.64
CA ASP A 522 3.71 -23.90 -4.85
C ASP A 522 3.25 -22.44 -4.65
N GLY A 523 3.40 -21.61 -5.70
CA GLY A 523 3.05 -20.19 -5.68
C GLY A 523 4.07 -19.27 -5.00
N VAL A 524 5.13 -19.82 -4.40
CA VAL A 524 6.18 -19.04 -3.72
C VAL A 524 7.39 -18.88 -4.64
N GLY A 525 8.05 -17.71 -4.61
CA GLY A 525 9.30 -17.48 -5.34
C GLY A 525 10.36 -18.52 -4.98
N ALA A 526 10.94 -19.16 -5.99
CA ALA A 526 11.86 -20.27 -5.84
C ALA A 526 13.08 -20.12 -6.76
N ARG A 527 14.11 -20.91 -6.50
CA ARG A 527 15.27 -21.10 -7.37
C ARG A 527 15.06 -22.36 -8.20
N LEU A 528 15.80 -22.47 -9.30
CA LEU A 528 15.78 -23.69 -10.12
C LEU A 528 16.17 -24.95 -9.29
N ALA A 529 17.07 -24.79 -8.32
CA ALA A 529 17.50 -25.84 -7.40
C ALA A 529 16.40 -26.34 -6.45
N ASP A 530 15.32 -25.58 -6.29
CA ASP A 530 14.22 -25.97 -5.43
C ASP A 530 13.25 -26.93 -6.13
N LEU A 531 13.26 -27.01 -7.47
CA LEU A 531 12.46 -27.98 -8.22
C LEU A 531 13.02 -29.39 -8.04
N ARG A 532 12.15 -30.34 -7.71
CA ARG A 532 12.53 -31.73 -7.45
C ARG A 532 11.97 -32.65 -8.53
N PRO A 533 12.70 -33.72 -8.91
CA PRO A 533 12.13 -34.80 -9.68
C PRO A 533 10.82 -35.30 -9.03
N GLY A 534 9.76 -35.40 -9.82
CA GLY A 534 8.41 -35.76 -9.39
C GLY A 534 7.47 -34.58 -9.19
N ASP A 535 7.98 -33.34 -9.05
CA ASP A 535 7.13 -32.15 -8.97
C ASP A 535 6.32 -31.98 -10.27
N GLY A 536 5.04 -31.65 -10.15
CA GLY A 536 4.27 -31.13 -11.28
C GLY A 536 4.88 -29.81 -11.75
N VAL A 537 4.90 -29.54 -13.05
CA VAL A 537 5.49 -28.30 -13.57
C VAL A 537 4.73 -27.72 -14.74
N TRP A 538 4.56 -26.41 -14.70
CA TRP A 538 4.02 -25.61 -15.79
C TRP A 538 5.10 -24.67 -16.33
N LEU A 539 5.32 -24.71 -17.64
CA LEU A 539 6.28 -23.82 -18.31
C LEU A 539 5.56 -22.87 -19.26
N ALA A 540 5.89 -21.58 -19.18
CA ALA A 540 5.63 -20.66 -20.28
C ALA A 540 6.92 -20.48 -21.09
N LEU A 541 6.78 -20.63 -22.40
CA LEU A 541 7.91 -20.62 -23.32
C LEU A 541 8.01 -19.27 -24.02
N GLU A 542 9.21 -18.70 -24.05
CA GLU A 542 9.55 -17.56 -24.90
C GLU A 542 9.96 -18.05 -26.31
N ALA A 543 10.66 -19.18 -26.38
CA ALA A 543 11.01 -19.88 -27.61
C ALA A 543 10.81 -21.39 -27.39
N PRO A 544 10.76 -22.23 -28.45
CA PRO A 544 10.41 -23.65 -28.32
C PRO A 544 11.21 -24.44 -27.25
N SER A 545 12.46 -24.04 -26.99
CA SER A 545 13.35 -24.65 -26.00
C SER A 545 13.76 -23.70 -24.85
N LEU A 546 13.18 -22.50 -24.77
CA LEU A 546 13.51 -21.49 -23.76
C LEU A 546 12.28 -21.12 -22.94
N ALA A 547 12.29 -21.47 -21.65
CA ALA A 547 11.25 -21.16 -20.70
C ALA A 547 11.52 -19.80 -20.01
N SER A 548 10.52 -18.91 -20.03
CA SER A 548 10.53 -17.62 -19.34
C SER A 548 9.76 -17.65 -18.02
N TYR A 549 9.02 -18.73 -17.75
CA TYR A 549 8.27 -18.96 -16.51
C TYR A 549 8.26 -20.44 -16.20
N VAL A 550 8.45 -20.76 -14.92
CA VAL A 550 8.39 -22.11 -14.38
C VAL A 550 7.60 -22.08 -13.09
N GLU A 551 6.58 -22.92 -12.96
CA GLU A 551 5.87 -23.12 -11.71
C GLU A 551 5.87 -24.60 -11.37
N GLY A 552 6.64 -24.96 -10.35
CA GLY A 552 6.63 -26.28 -9.74
C GLY A 552 5.51 -26.42 -8.73
N ARG A 553 4.94 -27.62 -8.63
CA ARG A 553 3.98 -27.99 -7.58
C ARG A 553 4.45 -29.26 -6.89
N THR A 554 4.47 -29.24 -5.57
CA THR A 554 4.93 -30.40 -4.80
C THR A 554 3.93 -31.54 -4.93
N GLY A 555 4.44 -32.71 -5.31
CA GLY A 555 3.65 -33.91 -5.57
C GLY A 555 3.39 -34.14 -7.06
N PRO A 556 2.99 -35.37 -7.43
CA PRO A 556 2.66 -35.67 -8.82
C PRO A 556 1.47 -34.80 -9.21
N ASP A 557 1.61 -34.03 -10.29
CA ASP A 557 0.44 -33.44 -10.96
C ASP A 557 -0.48 -34.63 -11.27
N GLU A 558 -1.73 -34.59 -10.78
CA GLU A 558 -2.77 -35.49 -11.25
C GLU A 558 -2.88 -35.23 -12.74
N LEU A 559 -2.14 -36.02 -13.52
CA LEU A 559 -2.25 -36.04 -14.97
C LEU A 559 -3.75 -36.18 -15.24
N PRO A 560 -4.39 -35.23 -15.94
CA PRO A 560 -5.79 -35.37 -16.28
C PRO A 560 -5.95 -36.76 -16.91
N PRO A 561 -6.87 -37.60 -16.41
CA PRO A 561 -6.98 -38.99 -16.84
C PRO A 561 -7.05 -38.99 -18.36
N GLY A 562 -6.09 -39.70 -18.97
CA GLY A 562 -5.75 -39.53 -20.38
C GLY A 562 -6.97 -39.60 -21.29
N GLY A 563 -7.24 -38.49 -22.00
CA GLY A 563 -7.96 -38.56 -23.26
C GLY A 563 -7.04 -39.20 -24.28
N ALA A 564 -7.17 -40.51 -24.45
CA ALA A 564 -6.55 -41.27 -25.54
C ALA A 564 -7.23 -40.96 -26.87
#